data_AF-A0A1S8LDP1-F1
#
_entry.id   AF-A0A1S8LDP1-F1
#
_cell.length_a   1.000
_cell.length_b   1.000
_cell.length_c   1.000
_cell.angle_alpha   90.00
_cell.angle_beta   90.00
_cell.angle_gamma   90.00
#
_symmetry.space_group_name_H-M   'P 1'
#
loop_
_entity.id
_entity.type
_entity.pdbx_description
1 polymer ?
#
loop_
_entity_poly.entity_id
_entity_poly.type
_entity_poly.pdbx_seq_one_letter_code
_entity_poly.pdbx_strand_id
1 'polypeptide(L)'
;MNKQEIIDMYFNKNMSVKDIANKFCKSRTAIYKIIKSDIRYEETKNFREQQKNELVKENQDLVKKLFFTENKKVCEISKKLQISNALVTRIIKLDSRYEAEKSKRKMESKKRNVEVTKEIINKKRQNMRSSYDNSIVSGMMLLQKQNAISMSTTRKISSVGIVAANLNHYNYDSKRQRLVFDNSCGVRPLDLPRSIKIHTCDYIPLKTYEESEV
;
A
#
# COMPACT_ATOMS: atom_id res chain seq x y z
N MET A 1 -23.39 -76.98 -6.76
CA MET A 1 -23.07 -75.54 -6.63
C MET A 1 -22.03 -75.21 -7.68
N ASN A 2 -22.36 -74.36 -8.66
CA ASN A 2 -21.44 -74.09 -9.76
C ASN A 2 -20.41 -73.04 -9.33
N LYS A 3 -19.37 -73.48 -8.61
CA LYS A 3 -18.30 -72.62 -8.08
C LYS A 3 -17.65 -71.78 -9.18
N GLN A 4 -17.46 -72.38 -10.35
CA GLN A 4 -16.81 -71.74 -11.49
C GLN A 4 -17.64 -70.59 -12.06
N GLU A 5 -18.97 -70.73 -12.17
CA GLU A 5 -19.86 -69.64 -12.60
C GLU A 5 -19.80 -68.44 -11.66
N ILE A 6 -19.75 -68.67 -10.33
CA ILE A 6 -19.64 -67.60 -9.34
C ILE A 6 -18.34 -66.82 -9.51
N ILE A 7 -17.24 -67.53 -9.75
CA ILE A 7 -15.92 -66.96 -9.96
C ILE A 7 -15.87 -66.19 -11.29
N ASP A 8 -16.42 -66.76 -12.37
CA ASP A 8 -16.52 -66.13 -13.69
C ASP A 8 -17.36 -64.84 -13.66
N MET A 9 -18.49 -64.87 -12.94
CA MET A 9 -19.33 -63.68 -12.74
C MET A 9 -18.60 -62.55 -12.00
N TYR A 10 -17.70 -62.89 -11.07
CA TYR A 10 -16.96 -61.89 -10.31
C TYR A 10 -15.80 -61.29 -11.11
N PHE A 11 -14.93 -62.12 -11.69
CA PHE A 11 -13.72 -61.64 -12.37
C PHE A 11 -13.95 -61.20 -13.82
N ASN A 12 -14.77 -61.92 -14.58
CA ASN A 12 -14.93 -61.65 -16.02
C ASN A 12 -16.14 -60.76 -16.30
N LYS A 13 -17.23 -60.89 -15.52
CA LYS A 13 -18.43 -60.07 -15.67
C LYS A 13 -18.49 -58.87 -14.72
N ASN A 14 -17.49 -58.68 -13.86
CA ASN A 14 -17.38 -57.59 -12.89
C ASN A 14 -18.64 -57.38 -12.02
N MET A 15 -19.40 -58.45 -11.75
CA MET A 15 -20.59 -58.35 -10.91
C MET A 15 -20.23 -58.12 -9.45
N SER A 16 -21.00 -57.28 -8.75
CA SER A 16 -20.78 -57.09 -7.32
C SER A 16 -21.10 -58.37 -6.56
N VAL A 17 -20.39 -58.63 -5.45
CA VAL A 17 -20.64 -59.80 -4.58
C VAL A 17 -22.08 -59.79 -4.05
N LYS A 18 -22.69 -58.61 -3.89
CA LYS A 18 -24.09 -58.46 -3.51
C LYS A 18 -25.03 -59.02 -4.58
N ASP A 19 -24.78 -58.71 -5.85
CA ASP A 19 -25.65 -59.13 -6.95
C ASP A 19 -25.52 -60.61 -7.23
N ILE A 20 -24.30 -61.15 -7.12
CA ILE A 20 -24.04 -62.60 -7.20
C ILE A 20 -24.78 -63.31 -6.04
N ALA A 21 -24.68 -62.79 -4.82
CA ALA A 21 -25.35 -63.36 -3.66
C ALA A 21 -26.88 -63.40 -3.83
N ASN A 22 -27.46 -62.31 -4.34
CA ASN A 22 -28.89 -62.23 -4.65
C ASN A 22 -29.29 -63.22 -5.75
N LYS A 23 -28.49 -63.34 -6.82
CA LYS A 23 -28.76 -64.23 -7.95
C LYS A 23 -28.76 -65.71 -7.58
N PHE A 24 -27.88 -66.11 -6.66
CA PHE A 24 -27.79 -67.49 -6.18
C PHE A 24 -28.57 -67.74 -4.87
N CYS A 25 -29.27 -66.73 -4.34
CA CYS A 25 -29.97 -66.77 -3.05
C CYS A 25 -29.07 -67.28 -1.90
N LYS A 26 -27.83 -66.79 -1.82
CA LYS A 26 -26.84 -67.16 -0.80
C LYS A 26 -26.39 -65.96 0.01
N SER A 27 -25.79 -66.24 1.17
CA SER A 27 -25.13 -65.19 1.95
C SER A 27 -23.89 -64.68 1.23
N ARG A 28 -23.61 -63.38 1.37
CA ARG A 28 -22.40 -62.75 0.80
C ARG A 28 -21.12 -63.42 1.31
N THR A 29 -21.11 -63.87 2.57
CA THR A 29 -19.98 -64.58 3.17
C THR A 29 -19.71 -65.92 2.51
N ALA A 30 -20.74 -66.67 2.11
CA ALA A 30 -20.56 -67.92 1.36
C ALA A 30 -19.95 -67.66 -0.02
N ILE A 31 -20.41 -66.62 -0.73
CA ILE A 31 -19.84 -66.19 -2.01
C ILE A 31 -18.38 -65.76 -1.86
N TYR A 32 -18.07 -64.96 -0.83
CA TYR A 32 -16.69 -64.55 -0.54
C TYR A 32 -15.74 -65.72 -0.28
N LYS A 33 -16.18 -66.77 0.43
CA LYS A 33 -15.35 -67.98 0.65
C LYS A 33 -14.96 -68.66 -0.67
N ILE A 34 -15.89 -68.71 -1.63
CA ILE A 34 -15.65 -69.30 -2.96
C ILE A 34 -14.68 -68.43 -3.75
N ILE A 35 -14.92 -67.11 -3.80
CA ILE A 35 -14.06 -66.17 -4.51
C ILE A 35 -12.63 -66.18 -3.94
N LYS A 36 -12.49 -66.15 -2.60
CA LYS A 36 -11.18 -66.18 -1.92
C LYS A 36 -10.40 -67.46 -2.11
N SER A 37 -11.04 -68.55 -2.51
CA SER A 37 -10.34 -69.81 -2.80
C SER A 37 -9.64 -69.80 -4.15
N ASP A 38 -9.97 -68.86 -5.05
CA ASP A 38 -9.31 -68.69 -6.35
C ASP A 38 -8.04 -67.83 -6.23
N ILE A 39 -6.96 -68.26 -6.87
CA ILE A 39 -5.64 -67.60 -6.85
C ILE A 39 -5.73 -66.15 -7.35
N ARG A 40 -6.57 -65.87 -8.36
CA ARG A 40 -6.76 -64.54 -8.95
C ARG A 40 -7.25 -63.51 -7.94
N TYR A 41 -7.88 -63.94 -6.85
CA TYR A 41 -8.33 -63.04 -5.80
C TYR A 41 -7.15 -62.36 -5.09
N GLU A 42 -6.12 -63.12 -4.73
CA GLU A 42 -4.94 -62.55 -4.08
C GLU A 42 -4.10 -61.72 -5.08
N GLU A 43 -3.99 -62.14 -6.34
CA GLU A 43 -3.30 -61.36 -7.38
C GLU A 43 -3.96 -59.99 -7.60
N THR A 44 -5.28 -59.97 -7.77
CA THR A 44 -6.01 -58.70 -7.96
C THR A 44 -5.96 -57.80 -6.74
N LYS A 45 -5.94 -58.37 -5.53
CA LYS A 45 -5.77 -57.62 -4.29
C LYS A 45 -4.37 -57.02 -4.20
N ASN A 46 -3.33 -57.80 -4.47
CA ASN A 46 -1.94 -57.33 -4.47
C ASN A 46 -1.73 -56.24 -5.53
N PHE A 47 -2.30 -56.40 -6.72
CA PHE A 47 -2.23 -55.39 -7.78
C PHE A 47 -2.87 -54.05 -7.37
N ARG A 48 -4.05 -54.09 -6.73
CA ARG A 48 -4.69 -52.87 -6.18
C ARG A 48 -3.84 -52.22 -5.10
N GLU A 49 -3.21 -53.02 -4.25
CA GLU A 49 -2.32 -52.53 -3.19
C GLU A 49 -1.04 -51.89 -3.77
N GLN A 50 -0.45 -52.51 -4.79
CA GLN A 50 0.70 -51.97 -5.53
C GLN A 50 0.36 -50.61 -6.15
N GLN A 51 -0.74 -50.51 -6.91
CA GLN A 51 -1.15 -49.25 -7.52
C GLN A 51 -1.41 -48.15 -6.49
N LYS A 52 -2.02 -48.50 -5.35
CA LYS A 52 -2.22 -47.55 -4.26
C LYS A 52 -0.88 -47.06 -3.69
N ASN A 53 0.08 -47.95 -3.49
CA ASN A 53 1.40 -47.61 -2.96
C ASN A 53 2.19 -46.73 -3.93
N GLU A 54 2.11 -47.01 -5.23
CA GLU A 54 2.71 -46.19 -6.29
C GLU A 54 2.14 -44.77 -6.29
N LEU A 55 0.81 -44.62 -6.29
CA LEU A 55 0.15 -43.32 -6.23
C LEU A 55 0.54 -42.53 -4.96
N VAL A 56 0.67 -43.20 -3.82
CA VAL A 56 1.12 -42.57 -2.58
C VAL A 56 2.57 -42.08 -2.73
N LYS A 57 3.44 -42.86 -3.36
CA LYS A 57 4.85 -42.50 -3.60
C LYS A 57 4.97 -41.30 -4.55
N GLU A 58 4.23 -41.29 -5.64
CA GLU A 58 4.17 -40.16 -6.58
C GLU A 58 3.75 -38.86 -5.88
N ASN A 59 2.70 -38.93 -5.06
CA ASN A 59 2.24 -37.78 -4.28
C ASN A 59 3.31 -37.29 -3.28
N GLN A 60 4.07 -38.21 -2.67
CA GLN A 60 5.18 -37.84 -1.77
C GLN A 60 6.31 -37.13 -2.53
N ASP A 61 6.65 -37.60 -3.72
CA ASP A 61 7.72 -37.01 -4.52
C ASP A 61 7.32 -35.63 -5.08
N LEU A 62 6.04 -35.46 -5.45
CA LEU A 62 5.46 -34.15 -5.77
C LEU A 62 5.56 -33.16 -4.60
N VAL A 63 5.22 -33.59 -3.38
CA VAL A 63 5.36 -32.75 -2.18
C VAL A 63 6.82 -32.32 -1.98
N LYS A 64 7.77 -33.24 -2.12
CA LYS A 64 9.20 -32.94 -1.98
C LYS A 64 9.66 -31.94 -3.04
N LYS A 65 9.28 -32.14 -4.32
CA LYS A 65 9.61 -31.22 -5.42
C LYS A 65 9.09 -29.81 -5.17
N LEU A 66 7.82 -29.67 -4.80
CA LEU A 66 7.21 -28.37 -4.52
C LEU A 66 7.88 -27.65 -3.34
N PHE A 67 8.28 -28.41 -2.31
CA PHE A 67 8.91 -27.83 -1.13
C PHE A 67 10.36 -27.42 -1.40
N PHE A 68 11.21 -28.35 -1.87
CA PHE A 68 12.65 -28.13 -1.97
C PHE A 68 13.09 -27.42 -3.26
N THR A 69 12.39 -27.65 -4.38
CA THR A 69 12.75 -27.04 -5.67
C THR A 69 12.02 -25.72 -5.89
N GLU A 70 10.70 -25.71 -5.70
CA GLU A 70 9.88 -24.52 -5.94
C GLU A 70 9.75 -23.59 -4.72
N ASN A 71 10.35 -23.94 -3.58
CA ASN A 71 10.32 -23.19 -2.33
C ASN A 71 8.92 -22.80 -1.82
N LYS A 72 7.89 -23.60 -2.15
CA LYS A 72 6.51 -23.33 -1.74
C LYS A 72 6.30 -23.48 -0.24
N LYS A 73 5.31 -22.78 0.31
CA LYS A 73 4.90 -22.93 1.71
C LYS A 73 4.05 -24.18 1.89
N VAL A 74 4.07 -24.79 3.07
CA VAL A 74 3.24 -25.97 3.40
C VAL A 74 1.76 -25.73 3.09
N CYS A 75 1.22 -24.56 3.44
CA CYS A 75 -0.16 -24.21 3.16
C CYS A 75 -0.49 -24.15 1.66
N GLU A 76 0.46 -23.73 0.83
CA GLU A 76 0.28 -23.65 -0.62
C GLU A 76 0.29 -25.05 -1.24
N ILE A 77 1.20 -25.91 -0.77
CA ILE A 77 1.30 -27.32 -1.20
C ILE A 77 0.02 -28.08 -0.84
N SER A 78 -0.46 -27.91 0.41
CA SER A 78 -1.69 -28.51 0.89
C SER A 78 -2.89 -28.13 0.02
N LYS A 79 -3.05 -26.85 -0.33
CA LYS A 79 -4.12 -26.38 -1.21
C LYS A 79 -4.00 -26.94 -2.63
N LYS A 80 -2.78 -27.00 -3.18
CA LYS A 80 -2.53 -27.47 -4.55
C LYS A 80 -2.82 -28.97 -4.72
N LEU A 81 -2.47 -29.79 -3.74
CA LEU A 81 -2.65 -31.25 -3.79
C LEU A 81 -3.92 -31.74 -3.08
N GLN A 82 -4.68 -30.84 -2.44
CA GLN A 82 -5.85 -31.17 -1.60
C GLN A 82 -5.53 -32.19 -0.49
N ILE A 83 -4.34 -32.07 0.10
CA ILE A 83 -3.85 -32.93 1.17
C ILE A 83 -3.78 -32.12 2.47
N SER A 84 -3.96 -32.76 3.63
CA SER A 84 -3.81 -32.08 4.92
C SER A 84 -2.41 -31.50 5.16
N ASN A 85 -2.33 -30.34 5.80
CA ASN A 85 -1.06 -29.71 6.20
C ASN A 85 -0.17 -30.65 7.05
N ALA A 86 -0.79 -31.44 7.92
CA ALA A 86 -0.09 -32.40 8.78
C ALA A 86 0.65 -33.47 7.96
N LEU A 87 0.00 -33.98 6.91
CA LEU A 87 0.58 -35.00 6.03
C LEU A 87 1.75 -34.42 5.21
N VAL A 88 1.58 -33.23 4.65
CA VAL A 88 2.66 -32.50 3.95
C VAL A 88 3.88 -32.31 4.87
N THR A 89 3.64 -31.85 6.10
CA THR A 89 4.71 -31.64 7.08
C THR A 89 5.43 -32.95 7.43
N ARG A 90 4.68 -34.05 7.57
CA ARG A 90 5.24 -35.38 7.85
C ARG A 90 6.15 -35.84 6.71
N ILE A 91 5.71 -35.72 5.45
CA ILE A 91 6.50 -36.12 4.27
C ILE A 91 7.80 -35.33 4.20
N ILE A 92 7.73 -34.00 4.36
CA ILE A 92 8.91 -33.15 4.22
C ILE A 92 9.93 -33.44 5.32
N LYS A 93 9.49 -33.66 6.56
CA LYS A 93 10.36 -33.98 7.71
C LYS A 93 11.12 -35.31 7.56
N LEU A 94 10.57 -36.25 6.78
CA LEU A 94 11.25 -37.52 6.51
C LEU A 94 12.42 -37.37 5.53
N ASP A 95 12.49 -36.28 4.75
CA ASP A 95 13.60 -36.02 3.84
C ASP A 95 14.81 -35.46 4.62
N SER A 96 16.01 -36.00 4.35
CA SER A 96 17.25 -35.60 5.01
C SER A 96 17.62 -34.13 4.78
N ARG A 97 17.14 -33.51 3.70
CA ARG A 97 17.43 -32.12 3.35
C ARG A 97 16.62 -31.11 4.17
N TYR A 98 15.64 -31.57 4.94
CA TYR A 98 14.70 -30.70 5.65
C TYR A 98 15.35 -29.72 6.61
N GLU A 99 16.26 -30.17 7.48
CA GLU A 99 16.84 -29.29 8.51
C GLU A 99 17.74 -28.20 7.90
N ALA A 100 18.42 -28.51 6.80
CA ALA A 100 19.20 -27.53 6.03
C ALA A 100 18.29 -26.46 5.40
N GLU A 101 17.22 -26.88 4.71
CA GLU A 101 16.26 -25.99 4.06
C GLU A 101 15.50 -25.12 5.07
N LYS A 102 15.11 -25.70 6.21
CA LYS A 102 14.48 -24.98 7.32
C LYS A 102 15.39 -23.89 7.89
N SER A 103 16.68 -24.20 8.08
CA SER A 103 17.67 -23.24 8.56
C SER A 103 17.88 -22.10 7.55
N LYS A 104 17.94 -22.42 6.25
CA LYS A 104 18.01 -21.45 5.16
C LYS A 104 16.80 -20.50 5.16
N ARG A 105 15.57 -21.03 5.21
CA ARG A 105 14.34 -20.22 5.27
C ARG A 105 14.26 -19.33 6.50
N LYS A 106 14.75 -19.81 7.66
CA LYS A 106 14.83 -19.01 8.88
C LYS A 106 15.75 -17.79 8.69
N MET A 107 16.90 -17.98 8.05
CA MET A 107 17.84 -16.90 7.75
C MET A 107 17.27 -15.89 6.75
N GLU A 108 16.64 -16.36 5.68
CA GLU A 108 15.96 -15.49 4.70
C GLU A 108 14.83 -14.68 5.34
N SER A 109 14.00 -15.32 6.18
CA SER A 109 12.94 -14.63 6.91
C SER A 109 13.49 -13.57 7.85
N LYS A 110 14.61 -13.85 8.53
CA LYS A 110 15.27 -12.86 9.40
C LYS A 110 15.78 -11.66 8.60
N LYS A 111 16.42 -11.88 7.44
CA LYS A 111 16.86 -10.81 6.54
C LYS A 111 15.70 -9.92 6.09
N ARG A 112 14.63 -10.54 5.57
CA ARG A 112 13.42 -9.83 5.14
C ARG A 112 12.80 -9.02 6.28
N ASN A 113 12.74 -9.58 7.48
CA ASN A 113 12.17 -8.87 8.64
C ASN A 113 12.99 -7.64 9.02
N VAL A 114 14.33 -7.71 8.94
CA VAL A 114 15.21 -6.57 9.18
C VAL A 114 14.97 -5.46 8.15
N GLU A 115 14.84 -5.81 6.87
CA GLU A 115 14.55 -4.85 5.79
C GLU A 115 13.20 -4.16 6.00
N VAL A 116 12.14 -4.93 6.21
CA VAL A 116 10.78 -4.40 6.48
C VAL A 116 10.79 -3.50 7.71
N THR A 117 11.48 -3.89 8.78
CA THR A 117 11.58 -3.07 10.00
C THR A 117 12.29 -1.75 9.73
N LYS A 118 13.37 -1.76 8.95
CA LYS A 118 14.08 -0.54 8.54
C LYS A 118 13.17 0.39 7.73
N GLU A 119 12.41 -0.13 6.78
CA GLU A 119 11.45 0.64 5.99
C GLU A 119 10.38 1.30 6.87
N ILE A 120 9.79 0.53 7.79
CA ILE A 120 8.78 1.04 8.73
C ILE A 120 9.36 2.17 9.59
N ILE A 121 10.57 1.99 10.14
CA ILE A 121 11.23 3.01 10.97
C ILE A 121 11.53 4.26 10.15
N ASN A 122 12.05 4.11 8.93
CA ASN A 122 12.35 5.24 8.05
C ASN A 122 11.09 6.02 7.68
N LYS A 123 10.00 5.32 7.34
CA LYS A 123 8.70 5.94 7.06
C LYS A 123 8.17 6.69 8.28
N LYS A 124 8.29 6.12 9.48
CA LYS A 124 7.90 6.80 10.72
C LYS A 124 8.74 8.07 10.95
N ARG A 125 10.06 8.02 10.75
CA ARG A 125 10.95 9.18 10.89
C ARG A 125 10.62 10.27 9.87
N GLN A 126 10.35 9.89 8.63
CA GLN A 126 9.94 10.83 7.57
C GLN A 126 8.64 11.54 7.93
N ASN A 127 7.62 10.78 8.36
CA ASN A 127 6.34 11.36 8.78
C ASN A 127 6.49 12.32 9.96
N MET A 128 7.35 12.00 10.94
CA MET A 128 7.63 12.90 12.06
C MET A 128 8.31 14.20 11.62
N ARG A 129 9.28 14.14 10.70
CA ARG A 129 9.91 15.33 10.11
C ARG A 129 8.88 16.19 9.38
N SER A 130 8.10 15.59 8.48
CA SER A 130 7.05 16.30 7.77
C SER A 130 5.99 16.92 8.70
N SER A 131 5.62 16.23 9.78
CA SER A 131 4.70 16.78 10.78
C SER A 131 5.31 17.97 11.55
N TYR A 132 6.60 17.93 11.88
CA TYR A 132 7.32 19.02 12.52
C TYR A 132 7.49 20.21 11.58
N ASP A 133 7.87 19.97 10.33
CA ASP A 133 8.01 21.02 9.32
C ASP A 133 6.66 21.72 9.09
N ASN A 134 5.56 20.94 9.02
CA ASN A 134 4.21 21.50 8.90
C ASN A 134 3.80 22.34 10.12
N SER A 135 4.16 21.93 11.34
CA SER A 135 3.82 22.70 12.54
C SER A 135 4.62 24.00 12.62
N ILE A 136 5.91 23.97 12.25
CA ILE A 136 6.78 25.15 12.17
C ILE A 136 6.22 26.14 11.14
N VAL A 137 5.91 25.67 9.92
CA VAL A 137 5.36 26.52 8.85
C VAL A 137 4.01 27.13 9.25
N SER A 138 3.14 26.34 9.86
CA SER A 138 1.85 26.82 10.37
C SER A 138 2.01 27.91 11.44
N GLY A 139 2.92 27.70 12.40
CA GLY A 139 3.25 28.69 13.43
C GLY A 139 3.81 29.98 12.83
N MET A 140 4.71 29.86 11.85
CA MET A 140 5.28 31.01 11.14
C MET A 140 4.22 31.80 10.37
N MET A 141 3.28 31.13 9.69
CA MET A 141 2.16 31.78 9.01
C MET A 141 1.26 32.53 9.99
N LEU A 142 0.99 31.95 11.16
CA LEU A 142 0.19 32.59 12.19
C LEU A 142 0.85 33.87 12.71
N LEU A 143 2.16 33.83 12.99
CA LEU A 143 2.94 34.98 13.39
C LEU A 143 2.96 36.07 12.31
N GLN A 144 3.18 35.70 11.05
CA GLN A 144 3.14 36.66 9.94
C GLN A 144 1.77 37.34 9.82
N LYS A 145 0.68 36.59 9.99
CA LYS A 145 -0.67 37.15 9.98
C LYS A 145 -0.90 38.12 11.14
N GLN A 146 -0.46 37.76 12.35
CA GLN A 146 -0.55 38.65 13.52
C GLN A 146 0.25 39.94 13.32
N ASN A 147 1.48 39.83 12.81
CA ASN A 147 2.32 40.98 12.49
C ASN A 147 1.71 41.85 11.39
N ALA A 148 1.14 41.24 10.35
CA ALA A 148 0.44 41.98 9.30
C ALA A 148 -0.76 42.74 9.87
N ILE A 149 -1.50 42.17 10.81
CA ILE A 149 -2.63 42.85 11.48
C ILE A 149 -2.12 43.98 12.37
N SER A 150 -1.08 43.75 13.18
CA SER A 150 -0.57 44.75 14.13
C SER A 150 0.13 45.92 13.43
N MET A 151 0.82 45.67 12.33
CA MET A 151 1.46 46.71 11.51
C MET A 151 0.51 47.36 10.51
N SER A 152 -0.63 46.74 10.22
CA SER A 152 -1.66 47.35 9.38
C SER A 152 -2.39 48.44 10.15
N THR A 153 -2.57 49.59 9.50
CA THR A 153 -3.46 50.63 10.00
C THR A 153 -4.85 50.41 9.42
N THR A 154 -5.89 50.54 10.25
CA THR A 154 -7.28 50.30 9.81
C THR A 154 -7.80 51.34 8.82
N ARG A 155 -7.14 52.49 8.73
CA ARG A 155 -7.53 53.59 7.83
C ARG A 155 -6.67 53.55 6.58
N LYS A 156 -7.31 53.68 5.42
CA LYS A 156 -6.59 53.96 4.17
C LYS A 156 -5.89 55.30 4.32
N ILE A 157 -4.62 55.38 3.94
CA ILE A 157 -3.91 56.66 3.89
C ILE A 157 -4.63 57.52 2.86
N SER A 158 -5.10 58.70 3.27
CA SER A 158 -5.79 59.61 2.37
C SER A 158 -4.81 60.20 1.35
N SER A 159 -5.30 60.56 0.16
CA SER A 159 -4.46 61.21 -0.86
C SER A 159 -3.78 62.48 -0.31
N VAL A 160 -4.45 63.20 0.60
CA VAL A 160 -3.90 64.35 1.31
C VAL A 160 -2.75 63.94 2.23
N GLY A 161 -2.91 62.87 3.02
CA GLY A 161 -1.86 62.38 3.92
C GLY A 161 -0.61 61.89 3.18
N ILE A 162 -0.80 61.22 2.04
CA ILE A 162 0.32 60.80 1.17
C ILE A 162 1.06 62.03 0.63
N VAL A 163 0.32 63.05 0.14
CA VAL A 163 0.93 64.29 -0.35
C VAL A 163 1.63 65.07 0.76
N ALA A 164 1.04 65.15 1.95
CA ALA A 164 1.62 65.82 3.11
C ALA A 164 2.95 65.18 3.53
N ALA A 165 3.04 63.85 3.51
CA ALA A 165 4.28 63.12 3.78
C ALA A 165 5.35 63.35 2.69
N ASN A 166 4.95 63.71 1.47
CA ASN A 166 5.82 63.90 0.31
C ASN A 166 5.83 65.36 -0.18
N LEU A 167 5.59 66.33 0.71
CA LEU A 167 5.33 67.73 0.34
C LEU A 167 6.50 68.36 -0.43
N ASN A 168 7.73 67.93 -0.14
CA ASN A 168 8.96 68.41 -0.80
C ASN A 168 8.98 68.17 -2.33
N HIS A 169 8.14 67.27 -2.85
CA HIS A 169 8.06 66.96 -4.29
C HIS A 169 6.90 67.67 -4.99
N TYR A 170 6.23 68.62 -4.33
CA TYR A 170 5.11 69.37 -4.88
C TYR A 170 5.38 70.87 -4.84
N ASN A 171 5.08 71.53 -5.96
CA ASN A 171 5.11 72.99 -6.07
C ASN A 171 3.70 73.57 -6.01
N TYR A 172 3.58 74.75 -5.43
CA TYR A 172 2.32 75.46 -5.30
C TYR A 172 2.03 76.29 -6.57
N ASP A 173 0.91 76.02 -7.23
CA ASP A 173 0.39 76.83 -8.35
C ASP A 173 -0.65 77.82 -7.82
N SER A 174 -0.23 79.09 -7.68
CA SER A 174 -1.06 80.19 -7.17
C SER A 174 -2.30 80.46 -8.03
N LYS A 175 -2.20 80.32 -9.36
CA LYS A 175 -3.31 80.62 -10.28
C LYS A 175 -4.45 79.63 -10.16
N ARG A 176 -4.12 78.36 -9.88
CA ARG A 176 -5.08 77.26 -9.79
C ARG A 176 -5.42 76.87 -8.35
N GLN A 177 -4.68 77.39 -7.36
CA GLN A 177 -4.77 77.02 -5.95
C GLN A 177 -4.62 75.51 -5.72
N ARG A 178 -3.59 74.92 -6.35
CA ARG A 178 -3.31 73.47 -6.30
C ARG A 178 -1.84 73.21 -6.05
N LEU A 179 -1.56 72.10 -5.39
CA LEU A 179 -0.22 71.50 -5.37
C LEU A 179 -0.06 70.62 -6.60
N VAL A 180 1.03 70.82 -7.34
CA VAL A 180 1.36 70.08 -8.57
C VAL A 180 2.71 69.39 -8.36
N PHE A 181 2.78 68.09 -8.69
CA PHE A 181 4.01 67.34 -8.56
C PHE A 181 5.12 67.92 -9.45
N ASP A 182 6.31 68.12 -8.89
CA ASP A 182 7.46 68.61 -9.62
C ASP A 182 8.14 67.47 -10.40
N ASN A 183 8.05 67.53 -11.73
CA ASN A 183 8.70 66.53 -12.59
C ASN A 183 10.23 66.58 -12.52
N SER A 184 10.82 67.64 -11.96
CA SER A 184 12.27 67.78 -11.75
C SER A 184 12.78 66.84 -10.66
N CYS A 185 11.91 66.43 -9.73
CA CYS A 185 12.22 65.45 -8.68
C CYS A 185 12.27 64.00 -9.19
N GLY A 186 12.01 63.78 -10.48
CA GLY A 186 12.02 62.46 -11.12
C GLY A 186 10.64 61.98 -11.56
N VAL A 187 10.54 60.69 -11.90
CA VAL A 187 9.29 60.09 -12.37
C VAL A 187 8.32 59.92 -11.21
N ARG A 188 7.15 60.55 -11.31
CA ARG A 188 6.06 60.43 -10.32
C ARG A 188 5.62 58.97 -10.15
N PRO A 189 5.66 58.41 -8.94
CA PRO A 189 5.07 57.11 -8.62
C PRO A 189 3.56 57.08 -8.92
N LEU A 190 3.03 55.91 -9.31
CA LEU A 190 1.63 55.77 -9.70
C LEU A 190 0.66 56.16 -8.57
N ASP A 191 1.01 55.82 -7.33
CA ASP A 191 0.20 56.03 -6.12
C ASP A 191 0.11 57.49 -5.65
N LEU A 192 1.01 58.37 -6.12
CA LEU A 192 1.04 59.78 -5.76
C LEU A 192 0.16 60.61 -6.71
N PRO A 193 -0.79 61.45 -6.26
CA PRO A 193 -1.64 62.20 -7.17
C PRO A 193 -0.83 63.27 -7.95
N ARG A 194 -1.11 63.46 -9.24
CA ARG A 194 -0.42 64.49 -10.05
C ARG A 194 -0.68 65.92 -9.55
N SER A 195 -1.89 66.20 -9.09
CA SER A 195 -2.21 67.47 -8.44
C SER A 195 -3.35 67.32 -7.45
N ILE A 196 -3.35 68.13 -6.39
CA ILE A 196 -4.39 68.13 -5.36
C ILE A 196 -4.82 69.57 -5.04
N LYS A 197 -6.12 69.78 -4.77
CA LYS A 197 -6.67 71.10 -4.44
C LYS A 197 -6.38 71.44 -2.98
N ILE A 198 -6.13 72.71 -2.68
CA ILE A 198 -5.62 73.10 -1.36
C ILE A 198 -6.73 73.29 -0.32
N HIS A 199 -7.94 73.67 -0.74
CA HIS A 199 -9.14 73.69 0.12
C HIS A 199 -9.58 72.29 0.62
N THR A 200 -8.91 71.23 0.20
CA THR A 200 -9.05 69.87 0.76
C THR A 200 -7.95 69.53 1.78
N CYS A 201 -7.02 70.46 2.01
CA CYS A 201 -5.74 70.28 2.67
C CYS A 201 -5.46 71.36 3.73
N ASP A 202 -6.49 72.02 4.28
CA ASP A 202 -6.42 73.23 5.13
C ASP A 202 -5.50 73.17 6.37
N TYR A 203 -4.88 72.02 6.63
CA TYR A 203 -3.94 71.76 7.72
C TYR A 203 -2.47 71.53 7.30
N ILE A 204 -2.08 71.77 6.04
CA ILE A 204 -0.69 71.61 5.58
C ILE A 204 0.04 72.97 5.59
N PRO A 205 1.08 73.18 6.44
CA PRO A 205 1.89 74.39 6.39
C PRO A 205 2.72 74.40 5.10
N LEU A 206 2.44 75.35 4.21
CA LEU A 206 3.21 75.58 2.99
C LEU A 206 4.52 76.30 3.34
N LYS A 207 5.67 75.79 2.87
CA LYS A 207 6.90 76.59 2.78
C LYS A 207 6.80 77.45 1.53
N THR A 208 6.60 78.75 1.70
CA THR A 208 6.81 79.71 0.61
C THR A 208 8.30 80.01 0.53
N TYR A 209 8.94 79.66 -0.58
CA TYR A 209 10.26 80.19 -0.91
C TYR A 209 10.03 81.47 -1.69
N GLU A 210 10.47 82.61 -1.15
CA GLU A 210 10.60 83.83 -1.92
C GLU A 210 11.75 83.62 -2.92
N GLU A 211 11.47 83.84 -4.21
CA GLU A 211 12.51 83.90 -5.23
C GLU A 211 13.36 85.13 -4.92
N SER A 212 14.56 84.92 -4.40
CA SER A 212 15.57 85.98 -4.30
C SER A 212 15.96 86.39 -5.72
N GLU A 213 15.46 87.55 -6.16
CA GLU A 213 16.00 88.24 -7.33
C GLU A 213 17.49 88.51 -7.10
N VAL A 214 18.28 88.24 -8.15
CA VAL A 214 19.75 88.31 -8.21
C VAL A 214 20.28 89.70 -7.89
#